data_AF-A0A3B0B897-F1
#
_entry.id   AF-A0A3B0B897-F1
#
_cell.length_a   1.000
_cell.length_b   1.000
_cell.length_c   1.000
_cell.angle_alpha   90.00
_cell.angle_beta   90.00
_cell.angle_gamma   90.00
#
_symmetry.space_group_name_H-M   'P 1'
#
loop_
_entity.id
_entity.type
_entity.pdbx_description
1 polymer ?
#
loop_
_entity_poly.entity_id
_entity_poly.type
_entity_poly.pdbx_seq_one_letter_code
_entity_poly.pdbx_strand_id
1 'polypeptide(L)'
;MTDSRPIWWSATEVEVPDAWRAAFDALTDEERAADQGLAAAIFVARVRRRTGRGPTFSELFAELFAREPLHPEWPAGLTYPARATIHHAFRLHVAIQWKRGGWISWDPGVERSLRVGPTFREQSRARQAARAR
;
A
#
# COMPACT_ATOMS: atom_id res chain seq x y z
N MET A 1 -6.66 30.06 -1.49
CA MET A 1 -6.71 29.18 -0.31
C MET A 1 -6.00 27.90 -0.68
N THR A 2 -4.91 27.56 0.01
CA THR A 2 -4.26 26.25 -0.18
C THR A 2 -5.15 25.20 0.46
N ASP A 3 -5.62 24.25 -0.32
CA ASP A 3 -6.36 23.10 0.20
C ASP A 3 -5.47 22.34 1.19
N SER A 4 -5.89 22.30 2.46
CA SER A 4 -5.15 21.66 3.56
C SER A 4 -5.45 20.16 3.67
N ARG A 5 -6.32 19.62 2.79
CA ARG A 5 -6.65 18.20 2.78
C ARG A 5 -5.48 17.36 2.29
N PRO A 6 -5.29 16.15 2.84
CA PRO A 6 -4.37 15.18 2.27
C PRO A 6 -4.69 14.91 0.80
N ILE A 7 -3.65 14.73 -0.02
CA ILE A 7 -3.80 14.47 -1.46
C ILE A 7 -4.66 13.22 -1.73
N TRP A 8 -4.64 12.23 -0.83
CA TRP A 8 -5.46 11.02 -0.95
C TRP A 8 -6.96 11.23 -0.65
N TRP A 9 -7.37 12.40 -0.17
CA TRP A 9 -8.76 12.76 0.14
C TRP A 9 -9.31 13.91 -0.72
N SER A 10 -8.55 14.40 -1.70
CA SER A 10 -8.90 15.62 -2.46
C SER A 10 -10.11 15.49 -3.39
N ALA A 11 -10.72 14.31 -3.52
CA ALA A 11 -11.86 14.07 -4.40
C ALA A 11 -13.21 14.47 -3.79
N THR A 12 -13.23 15.18 -2.66
CA THR A 12 -14.45 15.58 -1.97
C THR A 12 -14.26 16.86 -1.16
N GLU A 13 -15.36 17.60 -1.00
CA GLU A 13 -15.47 18.75 -0.09
C GLU A 13 -15.74 18.37 1.37
N VAL A 14 -16.04 17.10 1.65
CA VAL A 14 -16.23 16.60 3.01
C VAL A 14 -14.88 16.58 3.75
N GLU A 15 -14.84 17.15 4.96
CA GLU A 15 -13.64 17.11 5.79
C GLU A 15 -13.18 15.67 6.06
N VAL A 16 -11.86 15.48 6.14
CA VAL A 16 -11.27 14.17 6.40
C VAL A 16 -11.53 13.80 7.85
N PRO A 17 -12.25 12.69 8.14
CA PRO A 17 -12.43 12.25 9.51
C PRO A 17 -11.10 11.85 10.15
N ASP A 18 -10.91 12.10 11.45
CA ASP A 18 -9.68 11.75 12.17
C ASP A 18 -9.35 10.26 12.08
N ALA A 19 -10.37 9.39 12.09
CA ALA A 19 -10.18 7.95 11.93
C ALA A 19 -9.47 7.59 10.62
N TRP A 20 -9.74 8.33 9.53
CA TRP A 20 -9.09 8.11 8.23
C TRP A 20 -7.63 8.58 8.25
N ARG A 21 -7.33 9.68 8.93
CA ARG A 21 -5.95 10.14 9.14
C ARG A 21 -5.17 9.12 9.98
N ALA A 22 -5.74 8.69 11.10
CA ALA A 22 -5.14 7.68 11.96
C ALA A 22 -4.90 6.34 11.23
N ALA A 23 -5.84 5.91 10.38
CA ALA A 23 -5.66 4.71 9.56
C ALA A 23 -4.56 4.87 8.51
N PHE A 24 -4.44 6.06 7.90
CA PHE A 24 -3.34 6.35 6.97
C PHE A 24 -1.99 6.35 7.70
N ASP A 25 -1.91 7.03 8.83
CA ASP A 25 -0.70 7.14 9.64
C ASP A 25 -0.28 5.77 10.14
N ALA A 26 -1.19 4.93 10.64
CA ALA A 26 -0.90 3.56 11.07
C ALA A 26 -0.40 2.63 9.95
N LEU A 27 -0.54 3.01 8.68
CA LEU A 27 -0.01 2.27 7.53
C LEU A 27 1.26 2.88 6.96
N THR A 28 1.62 4.08 7.40
CA THR A 28 2.67 4.92 6.82
C THR A 28 3.70 5.42 7.83
N ASP A 29 3.45 5.27 9.13
CA ASP A 29 4.45 5.42 10.19
C ASP A 29 5.62 4.45 9.97
N GLU A 30 6.83 4.81 10.40
CA GLU A 30 8.05 4.14 9.93
C GLU A 30 8.10 2.65 10.33
N GLU A 31 7.70 2.32 11.55
CA GLU A 31 7.75 0.96 12.09
C GLU A 31 6.68 0.07 11.46
N ARG A 32 5.42 0.53 11.41
CA ARG A 32 4.32 -0.28 10.86
C ARG A 32 4.32 -0.30 9.35
N ALA A 33 4.79 0.76 8.68
CA ALA A 33 5.03 0.73 7.24
C ALA A 33 6.13 -0.27 6.86
N ALA A 34 7.11 -0.52 7.74
CA ALA A 34 8.11 -1.55 7.51
C ALA A 34 7.49 -2.95 7.57
N ASP A 35 6.69 -3.25 8.59
CA ASP A 35 6.02 -4.55 8.74
C ASP A 35 5.04 -4.83 7.59
N GLN A 36 4.19 -3.85 7.27
CA GLN A 36 3.23 -3.96 6.16
C GLN A 36 3.94 -4.00 4.80
N GLY A 37 5.00 -3.21 4.64
CA GLY A 37 5.86 -3.24 3.46
C GLY A 37 6.51 -4.61 3.26
N LEU A 38 7.02 -5.23 4.32
CA LEU A 38 7.55 -6.59 4.29
C LEU A 38 6.48 -7.61 3.90
N ALA A 39 5.29 -7.55 4.50
CA ALA A 39 4.17 -8.43 4.14
C ALA A 39 3.79 -8.27 2.66
N ALA A 40 3.71 -7.03 2.17
CA ALA A 40 3.48 -6.73 0.76
C ALA A 40 4.55 -7.34 -0.14
N ALA A 41 5.83 -7.18 0.21
CA ALA A 41 6.94 -7.73 -0.54
C ALA A 41 6.92 -9.27 -0.59
N ILE A 42 6.57 -9.93 0.51
CA ILE A 42 6.41 -11.40 0.58
C ILE A 42 5.30 -11.85 -0.38
N PHE A 43 4.14 -11.20 -0.35
CA PHE A 43 3.04 -11.53 -1.23
C PHE A 43 3.42 -11.33 -2.71
N VAL A 44 4.02 -10.19 -3.05
CA VAL A 44 4.50 -9.91 -4.40
C VAL A 44 5.51 -10.95 -4.87
N ALA A 45 6.47 -11.34 -4.02
CA ALA A 45 7.44 -12.39 -4.34
C ALA A 45 6.75 -13.73 -4.61
N ARG A 46 5.76 -14.12 -3.79
CA ARG A 46 4.98 -15.35 -3.94
C ARG A 46 4.21 -15.36 -5.26
N VAL A 47 3.50 -14.28 -5.59
CA VAL A 47 2.73 -14.16 -6.84
C VAL A 47 3.66 -14.24 -8.04
N ARG A 48 4.75 -13.45 -8.06
CA ARG A 48 5.70 -13.45 -9.18
C ARG A 48 6.36 -14.81 -9.39
N ARG A 49 6.69 -15.53 -8.31
CA ARG A 49 7.24 -16.89 -8.41
C ARG A 49 6.26 -17.85 -9.09
N ARG A 50 4.96 -17.68 -8.87
CA ARG A 50 3.91 -18.56 -9.41
C ARG A 50 3.51 -18.19 -10.85
N THR A 51 3.47 -16.90 -11.19
CA THR A 51 2.85 -16.43 -12.44
C THR A 51 3.81 -15.75 -13.41
N GLY A 52 5.04 -15.46 -12.98
CA GLY A 52 6.01 -14.64 -13.74
C GLY A 52 5.69 -13.13 -13.74
N ARG A 53 4.50 -12.71 -13.31
CA ARG A 53 4.04 -11.31 -13.27
C ARG A 53 3.69 -10.87 -11.85
N GLY A 54 3.67 -9.56 -11.59
CA GLY A 54 3.25 -9.01 -10.31
C GLY A 54 1.74 -9.15 -10.07
N PRO A 55 1.28 -8.99 -8.82
CA PRO A 55 -0.13 -8.76 -8.56
C PRO A 55 -0.57 -7.37 -9.06
N THR A 56 -1.87 -7.13 -9.13
CA THR A 56 -2.44 -5.76 -9.17
C THR A 56 -2.44 -5.14 -7.76
N PHE A 57 -2.63 -3.82 -7.66
CA PHE A 57 -2.85 -3.18 -6.37
C PHE A 57 -4.10 -3.72 -5.67
N SER A 58 -5.18 -3.97 -6.41
CA SER A 58 -6.40 -4.55 -5.84
C SER A 58 -6.15 -5.94 -5.23
N GLU A 59 -5.41 -6.80 -5.92
CA GLU A 59 -5.01 -8.12 -5.41
C GLU A 59 -4.13 -8.02 -4.17
N LEU A 60 -3.14 -7.11 -4.18
CA LEU A 60 -2.25 -6.88 -3.04
C LEU A 60 -3.01 -6.43 -1.79
N PHE A 61 -3.85 -5.41 -1.90
CA PHE A 61 -4.60 -4.89 -0.76
C PHE A 61 -5.70 -5.85 -0.31
N ALA A 62 -6.32 -6.62 -1.22
CA ALA A 62 -7.28 -7.65 -0.85
C ALA A 62 -6.63 -8.77 -0.01
N GLU A 63 -5.40 -9.18 -0.34
CA GLU A 63 -4.67 -10.18 0.45
C GLU A 63 -4.29 -9.62 1.83
N LEU A 64 -3.66 -8.45 1.88
CA LEU A 64 -3.12 -7.90 3.14
C LEU A 64 -4.22 -7.57 4.15
N PHE A 65 -5.39 -7.15 3.66
CA PHE A 65 -6.52 -6.71 4.47
C PHE A 65 -7.70 -7.68 4.36
N ALA A 66 -7.42 -8.98 4.18
CA ALA A 66 -8.45 -10.01 4.08
C ALA A 66 -9.19 -10.24 5.43
N ARG A 67 -8.52 -9.96 6.55
CA ARG A 67 -9.03 -10.22 7.90
C ARG A 67 -9.49 -8.95 8.64
N GLU A 68 -8.97 -7.81 8.22
CA GLU A 68 -9.22 -6.52 8.86
C GLU A 68 -9.46 -5.48 7.77
N PRO A 69 -10.43 -4.58 7.92
CA PRO A 69 -10.71 -3.57 6.90
C PRO A 69 -9.52 -2.62 6.73
N LEU A 70 -9.18 -2.33 5.47
CA LEU A 70 -8.11 -1.39 5.11
C LEU A 70 -8.36 0.03 5.65
N HIS A 71 -9.63 0.45 5.69
CA HIS A 71 -10.01 1.80 6.04
C HIS A 71 -11.22 1.79 6.99
N PRO A 72 -11.41 2.85 7.78
CA PRO A 72 -12.59 3.02 8.63
C PRO A 72 -13.88 3.17 7.81
N GLU A 73 -15.01 3.30 8.51
CA GLU A 73 -16.29 3.58 7.86
C GLU A 73 -16.28 4.88 7.04
N TRP A 74 -17.09 4.91 5.99
CA TRP A 74 -17.24 6.08 5.13
C TRP A 74 -18.09 7.14 5.84
N PRO A 75 -17.65 8.41 5.89
CA PRO A 75 -18.51 9.48 6.37
C PRO A 75 -19.72 9.67 5.46
N ALA A 76 -20.79 10.24 6.04
CA ALA A 76 -21.98 10.64 5.28
C ALA A 76 -21.64 11.71 4.23
N GLY A 77 -22.51 11.87 3.23
CA GLY A 77 -22.35 12.89 2.18
C GLY A 77 -21.38 12.53 1.05
N LEU A 78 -20.67 11.41 1.13
CA LEU A 78 -19.82 10.93 0.04
C LEU A 78 -20.61 10.17 -1.04
N THR A 79 -20.48 10.62 -2.28
CA THR A 79 -20.98 9.90 -3.46
C THR A 79 -20.14 8.64 -3.73
N TYR A 80 -20.72 7.66 -4.41
CA TYR A 80 -19.98 6.44 -4.79
C TYR A 80 -18.71 6.73 -5.62
N PRO A 81 -18.74 7.62 -6.64
CA PRO A 81 -17.53 7.99 -7.37
C PRO A 81 -16.44 8.60 -6.48
N ALA A 82 -16.82 9.47 -5.53
CA ALA A 82 -15.86 10.06 -4.59
C ALA A 82 -15.20 8.98 -3.72
N ARG A 83 -15.98 8.04 -3.18
CA ARG A 83 -15.45 6.91 -2.39
C ARG A 83 -14.47 6.06 -3.19
N ALA A 84 -14.79 5.75 -4.44
CA ALA A 84 -13.91 4.97 -5.31
C ALA A 84 -12.57 5.69 -5.57
N THR A 85 -12.61 6.99 -5.87
CA THR A 85 -11.41 7.80 -6.11
C THR A 85 -10.55 7.93 -4.85
N ILE A 86 -11.17 8.23 -3.70
CA ILE A 86 -10.48 8.30 -2.40
C ILE A 86 -9.81 6.98 -2.08
N HIS A 87 -10.54 5.87 -2.21
CA HIS A 87 -10.03 4.55 -1.88
C HIS A 87 -8.83 4.15 -2.78
N HIS A 88 -8.91 4.47 -4.08
CA HIS A 88 -7.80 4.29 -5.00
C HIS A 88 -6.58 5.13 -4.59
N ALA A 89 -6.79 6.42 -4.33
CA ALA A 89 -5.72 7.34 -3.96
C ALA A 89 -5.08 6.96 -2.61
N PHE A 90 -5.87 6.56 -1.62
CA PHE A 90 -5.42 6.07 -0.31
C PHE A 90 -4.47 4.88 -0.48
N ARG A 91 -4.90 3.83 -1.19
CA ARG A 91 -4.07 2.64 -1.48
C ARG A 91 -2.77 3.00 -2.20
N LEU A 92 -2.84 3.88 -3.19
CA LEU A 92 -1.68 4.30 -3.94
C LEU A 92 -0.66 5.03 -3.05
N HIS A 93 -1.12 5.94 -2.19
CA HIS A 93 -0.22 6.69 -1.30
C HIS A 93 0.40 5.81 -0.21
N VAL A 94 -0.35 4.85 0.34
CA VAL A 94 0.21 3.82 1.23
C VAL A 94 1.30 3.01 0.51
N ALA A 95 1.02 2.53 -0.71
CA ALA A 95 2.01 1.78 -1.48
C ALA A 95 3.24 2.62 -1.88
N ILE A 96 3.09 3.94 -2.07
CA ILE A 96 4.21 4.86 -2.30
C ILE A 96 5.14 4.87 -1.08
N GLN A 97 4.61 4.87 0.14
CA GLN A 97 5.46 4.80 1.34
C GLN A 97 6.22 3.48 1.40
N TRP A 98 5.58 2.36 1.12
CA TRP A 98 6.26 1.06 1.05
C TRP A 98 7.33 1.01 -0.07
N LYS A 99 7.10 1.70 -1.18
CA LYS A 99 8.09 1.85 -2.26
C LYS A 99 9.28 2.72 -1.83
N ARG A 100 9.04 3.80 -1.10
CA ARG A 100 10.11 4.65 -0.53
C ARG A 100 10.96 3.89 0.49
N GLY A 101 10.34 3.06 1.32
CA GLY A 101 11.05 2.13 2.21
C GLY A 101 11.75 0.96 1.49
N GLY A 102 11.65 0.88 0.16
CA GLY A 102 12.34 -0.13 -0.65
C GLY A 102 11.77 -1.55 -0.52
N TRP A 103 10.56 -1.70 0.01
CA TRP A 103 9.91 -3.01 0.17
C TRP A 103 9.32 -3.53 -1.15
N ILE A 104 8.62 -2.66 -1.86
CA ILE A 104 8.00 -2.95 -3.16
C ILE A 104 8.41 -1.92 -4.20
N SER A 105 8.12 -2.19 -5.47
CA SER A 105 8.33 -1.28 -6.60
C SER A 105 7.38 -1.65 -7.74
N TRP A 106 7.15 -0.72 -8.66
CA TRP A 106 6.30 -0.92 -9.84
C TRP A 106 6.63 0.14 -10.90
N ASP A 107 6.21 -0.13 -12.13
CA ASP A 107 6.30 0.81 -13.25
C ASP A 107 4.96 1.54 -13.41
N PRO A 108 4.95 2.89 -13.38
CA PRO A 108 3.72 3.67 -13.55
C PRO A 108 3.01 3.32 -14.86
N GLY A 109 1.69 3.17 -14.82
CA GLY A 109 0.88 2.87 -16.01
C GLY A 109 1.00 1.43 -16.53
N VAL A 110 1.84 0.58 -15.95
CA VAL A 110 2.00 -0.82 -16.37
C VAL A 110 1.22 -1.73 -15.42
N GLU A 111 0.21 -2.40 -15.97
CA GLU A 111 -0.57 -3.38 -15.23
C GLU A 111 0.30 -4.53 -14.72
N ARG A 112 0.03 -5.01 -13.50
CA ARG A 112 0.71 -6.19 -12.92
C ARG A 112 2.25 -6.06 -12.85
N SER A 113 2.75 -4.84 -12.72
CA SER A 113 4.19 -4.54 -12.65
C SER A 113 4.80 -4.57 -11.23
N LEU A 114 3.97 -4.84 -10.21
CA LEU A 114 4.43 -4.93 -8.82
C LEU A 114 5.53 -5.97 -8.66
N ARG A 115 6.64 -5.54 -8.05
CA ARG A 115 7.84 -6.34 -7.80
C ARG A 115 8.43 -6.00 -6.43
N VAL A 116 9.28 -6.89 -5.93
CA VAL A 116 10.03 -6.63 -4.68
C VAL A 116 11.05 -5.50 -4.89
N GLY A 117 11.18 -4.63 -3.89
CA GLY A 117 12.14 -3.53 -3.86
C GLY A 117 13.54 -3.95 -3.36
N PRO A 118 14.49 -2.99 -3.30
CA PRO A 118 15.87 -3.25 -2.89
C PRO A 118 16.01 -3.76 -1.45
N THR A 119 15.36 -3.12 -0.48
CA THR A 119 15.40 -3.50 0.95
C THR A 119 15.02 -4.95 1.16
N PHE A 120 13.93 -5.40 0.52
CA PHE A 120 13.52 -6.81 0.61
C PHE A 120 14.55 -7.76 0.00
N ARG A 121 15.16 -7.41 -1.14
CA ARG A 121 16.17 -8.26 -1.79
C ARG A 121 17.42 -8.38 -0.93
N GLU A 122 17.87 -7.29 -0.33
CA GLU A 122 19.03 -7.27 0.57
C GLU A 122 18.79 -8.15 1.80
N GLN A 123 17.67 -7.95 2.48
CA GLN A 123 17.30 -8.78 3.63
C GLN A 123 17.14 -10.26 3.26
N SER A 124 16.53 -10.56 2.11
CA SER A 124 16.39 -11.93 1.62
C SER A 124 17.75 -12.58 1.36
N ARG A 125 18.69 -11.86 0.73
CA ARG A 125 20.05 -12.37 0.48
C ARG A 125 20.80 -12.61 1.79
N ALA A 126 20.73 -11.68 2.74
CA ALA A 126 21.36 -11.82 4.05
C ALA A 126 20.82 -13.06 4.79
N ARG A 127 19.51 -13.28 4.78
CA ARG A 127 18.88 -14.48 5.37
C ARG A 127 19.31 -15.78 4.68
N GLN A 128 19.46 -15.77 3.35
CA GLN A 128 19.96 -16.94 2.61
C GLN A 128 21.42 -17.24 2.93
N ALA A 129 22.28 -16.21 2.98
CA ALA A 129 23.69 -16.36 3.33
C ALA A 129 23.88 -16.89 4.75
N ALA A 130 23.04 -16.45 5.71
CA ALA A 130 23.06 -16.95 7.08
C ALA A 130 22.63 -18.42 7.21
N ARG A 131 21.77 -18.92 6.32
CA ARG A 131 21.33 -20.33 6.31
C ARG A 131 22.29 -21.27 5.60
N ALA A 132 23.20 -20.73 4.79
CA ALA A 132 24.21 -21.51 4.07
C ALA A 132 25.53 -21.66 4.85
N ARG A 133 25.62 -21.02 6.03
CA ARG A 133 26.69 -21.20 7.02
C ARG A 133 26.24 -22.20 8.06
#